data_AF-C1N728-F1
#
_entry.id   AF-C1N728-F1
#
_cell.length_a   1.000
_cell.length_b   1.000
_cell.length_c   1.000
_cell.angle_alpha   90.00
_cell.angle_beta   90.00
_cell.angle_gamma   90.00
#
_symmetry.space_group_name_H-M   'P 1'
#
loop_
_entity.id
_entity.type
_entity.pdbx_description
1 polymer ?
#
loop_
_entity_poly.entity_id
_entity_poly.type
_entity_poly.pdbx_seq_one_letter_code
_entity_poly.pdbx_strand_id
1 'polypeptide(L)'
;MGAGVAFDTSVNLEPSNVASRDILDRQTPSSEVCMANGASAMVFDQRVFLSLNPFNMYVAQPEVKPGCVLRRSNWNVLERNQLVDETMEKDCKRGMNTFAFVGDLDKSPEVSCVYHSEEAENQFMKDPRKAVLGDGEQPRPNLANKSFR
;
A
#
# COMPACT_ATOMS: atom_id res chain seq x y z
N MET A 1 -37.30 -5.04 -15.55
CA MET A 1 -37.34 -4.61 -14.15
C MET A 1 -36.54 -5.61 -13.33
N GLY A 2 -35.70 -5.13 -12.42
CA GLY A 2 -34.81 -5.97 -11.60
C GLY A 2 -33.44 -5.33 -11.42
N ALA A 3 -33.39 -4.17 -10.77
CA ALA A 3 -32.16 -3.57 -10.26
C ALA A 3 -31.80 -4.22 -8.92
N GLY A 4 -30.51 -4.36 -8.63
CA GLY A 4 -30.01 -4.61 -7.28
C GLY A 4 -28.64 -5.30 -7.24
N VAL A 5 -27.57 -4.53 -7.24
CA VAL A 5 -26.34 -4.93 -6.53
C VAL A 5 -26.32 -4.12 -5.24
N ALA A 6 -26.61 -4.78 -4.12
CA ALA A 6 -26.44 -4.21 -2.79
C ALA A 6 -25.00 -4.52 -2.35
N PHE A 7 -24.18 -3.48 -2.23
CA PHE A 7 -22.88 -3.58 -1.57
C PHE A 7 -23.09 -3.26 -0.09
N ASP A 8 -23.39 -4.30 0.70
CA ASP A 8 -23.23 -4.25 2.16
C ASP A 8 -21.98 -5.04 2.52
N THR A 9 -20.87 -4.33 2.69
CA THR A 9 -19.73 -4.85 3.45
C THR A 9 -19.52 -3.94 4.64
N SER A 10 -20.31 -4.14 5.69
CA SER A 10 -19.88 -3.81 7.04
C SER A 10 -18.69 -4.73 7.36
N VAL A 11 -17.48 -4.24 7.09
CA VAL A 11 -16.24 -4.90 7.48
C VAL A 11 -16.13 -4.78 9.00
N ASN A 12 -16.76 -5.73 9.69
CA ASN A 12 -16.70 -5.84 11.15
C ASN A 12 -15.39 -6.57 11.50
N LEU A 13 -14.31 -5.80 11.70
CA LEU A 13 -13.01 -6.32 12.11
C LEU A 13 -13.02 -6.55 13.62
N GLU A 14 -13.66 -7.63 14.05
CA GLU A 14 -13.55 -8.11 15.43
C GLU A 14 -12.22 -8.87 15.62
N PRO A 15 -11.53 -8.71 16.75
CA PRO A 15 -10.14 -9.15 16.92
C PRO A 15 -10.07 -10.64 17.29
N SER A 16 -10.27 -11.53 16.32
CA SER A 16 -9.97 -12.97 16.46
C SER A 16 -8.78 -13.39 15.59
N ASN A 17 -7.76 -12.52 15.50
CA ASN A 17 -6.68 -12.60 14.50
C ASN A 17 -5.47 -13.49 14.86
N VAL A 18 -5.48 -14.23 15.97
CA VAL A 18 -4.35 -15.11 16.30
C VAL A 18 -4.18 -16.25 15.29
N ALA A 19 -5.30 -16.84 14.83
CA ALA A 19 -5.26 -17.85 13.76
C ALA A 19 -4.85 -17.23 12.41
N SER A 20 -5.32 -16.03 12.08
CA SER A 20 -4.96 -15.33 10.84
C SER A 20 -3.47 -14.96 10.79
N ARG A 21 -2.90 -14.52 11.91
CA ARG A 21 -1.47 -14.20 12.02
C ARG A 21 -0.59 -15.43 11.91
N ASP A 22 -0.93 -16.52 12.62
CA ASP A 22 -0.19 -17.78 12.51
C ASP A 22 -0.25 -18.37 11.08
N ILE A 23 -1.38 -18.23 10.39
CA ILE A 23 -1.53 -18.65 8.99
C ILE A 23 -0.65 -17.78 8.08
N LEU A 24 -0.69 -16.45 8.27
CA LEU A 24 0.17 -15.50 7.55
C LEU A 24 1.65 -15.82 7.77
N ASP A 25 2.10 -15.94 9.02
CA ASP A 25 3.50 -16.20 9.37
C ASP A 25 4.01 -17.52 8.78
N ARG A 26 3.14 -18.54 8.68
CA ARG A 26 3.47 -19.82 8.03
C ARG A 26 3.47 -19.74 6.50
N GLN A 27 2.65 -18.87 5.92
CA GLN A 27 2.55 -18.72 4.46
C GLN A 27 3.53 -17.69 3.88
N THR A 28 4.06 -16.79 4.72
CA THR A 28 5.12 -15.86 4.36
C THR A 28 6.36 -16.64 3.92
N PRO A 29 6.81 -16.48 2.67
CA PRO A 29 8.05 -17.07 2.21
C PRO A 29 9.23 -16.53 3.04
N SER A 30 10.22 -17.38 3.33
CA SER A 30 11.35 -17.04 4.23
C SER A 30 10.87 -16.53 5.61
N SER A 31 9.86 -17.18 6.19
CA SER A 31 9.19 -16.76 7.43
C SER A 31 10.12 -16.52 8.61
N GLU A 32 11.15 -17.35 8.80
CA GLU A 32 12.15 -17.17 9.87
C GLU A 32 12.89 -15.83 9.73
N VAL A 33 13.31 -15.50 8.50
CA VAL A 33 13.95 -14.22 8.20
C VAL A 33 12.98 -13.08 8.43
N CYS A 34 11.72 -13.23 8.00
CA CYS A 34 10.70 -12.21 8.19
C CYS A 34 10.40 -11.95 9.67
N MET A 35 10.21 -12.99 10.49
CA MET A 35 9.94 -12.85 11.91
C MET A 35 11.13 -12.25 12.67
N ALA A 36 12.36 -12.56 12.28
CA ALA A 36 13.57 -12.00 12.90
C ALA A 36 13.81 -10.54 12.51
N ASN A 37 13.48 -10.15 11.27
CA ASN A 37 13.90 -8.86 10.71
C ASN A 37 12.74 -7.88 10.46
N GLY A 38 11.49 -8.30 10.63
CA GLY A 38 10.33 -7.59 10.12
C GLY A 38 9.01 -7.98 10.79
N ALA A 39 7.96 -7.95 9.98
CA ALA A 39 6.62 -8.44 10.28
C ALA A 39 5.98 -9.00 8.99
N SER A 40 5.27 -10.12 9.11
CA SER A 40 4.47 -10.67 8.01
C SER A 40 3.39 -9.68 7.60
N ALA A 41 3.13 -9.62 6.30
CA ALA A 41 2.21 -8.68 5.70
C ALA A 41 1.35 -9.36 4.62
N MET A 42 0.13 -8.86 4.46
CA MET A 42 -0.69 -9.12 3.28
C MET A 42 -0.36 -8.05 2.25
N VAL A 43 0.17 -8.45 1.09
CA VAL A 43 0.48 -7.56 -0.02
C VAL A 43 -0.66 -7.60 -1.02
N PHE A 44 -1.16 -6.43 -1.40
CA PHE A 44 -2.28 -6.27 -2.32
C PHE A 44 -1.80 -5.69 -3.64
N ASP A 45 -1.86 -6.49 -4.71
CA ASP A 45 -1.56 -6.02 -6.07
C ASP A 45 -2.83 -5.49 -6.71
N GLN A 46 -3.02 -4.18 -6.64
CA GLN A 46 -4.16 -3.50 -7.24
C GLN A 46 -3.77 -2.84 -8.56
N ARG A 47 -4.59 -3.08 -9.60
CA ARG A 47 -4.43 -2.41 -10.89
C ARG A 47 -5.55 -1.38 -11.08
N VAL A 48 -5.15 -0.14 -11.29
CA VAL A 48 -6.04 0.99 -11.58
C VAL A 48 -5.79 1.43 -13.02
N PHE A 49 -6.84 1.47 -13.83
CA PHE A 49 -6.80 1.89 -15.23
C PHE A 49 -7.43 3.26 -15.37
N LEU A 50 -6.66 4.21 -15.88
CA LEU A 50 -7.13 5.56 -16.21
C LEU A 50 -7.20 5.72 -17.73
N SER A 51 -8.40 5.78 -18.27
CA SER A 51 -8.64 6.21 -19.64
C SER A 51 -8.73 7.74 -19.66
N LEU A 52 -8.05 8.42 -20.59
CA LEU A 52 -8.10 9.87 -20.74
C LEU A 52 -9.05 10.33 -21.87
N ASN A 53 -9.55 9.42 -22.70
CA ASN A 53 -10.48 9.74 -23.78
C ASN A 53 -11.39 8.54 -24.13
N PRO A 54 -12.64 8.49 -23.62
CA PRO A 54 -13.23 9.37 -22.61
C PRO A 54 -12.58 9.16 -21.22
N PHE A 55 -12.63 10.18 -20.35
CA PHE A 55 -12.06 10.09 -19.00
C PHE A 55 -12.83 9.07 -18.15
N ASN A 56 -12.21 7.93 -17.82
CA ASN A 56 -12.82 6.87 -17.01
C ASN A 56 -11.76 6.18 -16.14
N MET A 57 -12.17 5.75 -14.94
CA MET A 57 -11.33 4.99 -14.02
C MET A 57 -11.93 3.61 -13.76
N TYR A 58 -11.12 2.56 -13.89
CA TYR A 58 -11.52 1.18 -13.62
C TYR A 58 -10.54 0.54 -12.63
N VAL A 59 -11.06 -0.28 -11.72
CA VAL A 59 -10.26 -0.99 -10.72
C VAL A 59 -10.43 -2.48 -10.94
N ALA A 60 -9.33 -3.20 -11.10
CA ALA A 60 -9.35 -4.65 -11.15
C ALA A 60 -9.44 -5.25 -9.74
N GLN A 61 -9.96 -6.48 -9.64
CA GLN A 61 -9.91 -7.26 -8.41
C GLN A 61 -8.44 -7.39 -7.95
N PRO A 62 -8.11 -7.07 -6.69
CA PRO A 62 -6.75 -7.16 -6.19
C PRO A 62 -6.35 -8.62 -5.98
N GLU A 63 -5.11 -8.94 -6.31
CA GLU A 63 -4.48 -10.20 -5.92
C GLU A 63 -3.85 -10.02 -4.54
N VAL A 64 -4.02 -11.02 -3.65
CA VAL A 64 -3.46 -10.98 -2.30
C VAL A 64 -2.33 -11.99 -2.19
N LYS A 65 -1.14 -11.53 -1.83
CA LYS A 65 0.06 -12.34 -1.67
C LYS A 65 0.60 -12.19 -0.25
N PRO A 66 1.15 -13.27 0.35
CA PRO A 66 1.89 -13.13 1.59
C PRO A 66 3.25 -12.48 1.31
N GLY A 67 3.66 -11.57 2.18
CA GLY A 67 4.95 -10.88 2.08
C GLY A 67 5.47 -10.48 3.46
N CYS A 68 6.55 -9.73 3.46
CA CYS A 68 7.20 -9.26 4.68
C CYS A 68 7.54 -7.78 4.57
N VAL A 69 7.25 -7.03 5.63
CA VAL A 69 7.76 -5.66 5.78
C VAL A 69 8.92 -5.70 6.77
N LEU A 70 10.10 -5.28 6.33
CA LEU A 70 11.30 -5.28 7.16
C LEU A 70 11.30 -4.10 8.12
N ARG A 71 11.99 -4.24 9.24
CA ARG A 71 12.31 -3.13 10.14
C ARG A 71 13.41 -2.30 9.49
N ARG A 72 13.34 -0.98 9.67
CA ARG A 72 14.35 -0.03 9.17
C ARG A 72 15.77 -0.27 9.68
N SER A 73 15.95 -0.99 10.79
CA SER A 73 17.26 -1.37 11.30
C SER A 73 17.83 -2.66 10.67
N ASN A 74 16.98 -3.48 10.04
CA ASN A 74 17.27 -4.88 9.70
C ASN A 74 17.17 -5.19 8.20
N TRP A 75 17.15 -4.16 7.34
CA TRP A 75 17.07 -4.36 5.88
C TRP A 75 18.40 -4.81 5.26
N ASN A 76 19.51 -4.78 6.01
CA ASN A 76 20.82 -5.31 5.62
C ASN A 76 20.78 -6.80 5.24
N VAL A 77 19.72 -7.52 5.62
CA VAL A 77 19.46 -8.88 5.14
C VAL A 77 19.30 -8.93 3.61
N LEU A 78 18.74 -7.89 2.99
CA LEU A 78 18.58 -7.81 1.54
C LEU A 78 19.91 -7.54 0.83
N GLU A 79 20.77 -6.72 1.42
CA GLU A 79 22.12 -6.43 0.92
C GLU A 79 22.99 -7.70 0.92
N ARG A 80 22.97 -8.46 2.02
CA ARG A 80 23.70 -9.74 2.15
C ARG A 80 23.27 -10.76 1.09
N ASN A 81 22.00 -10.75 0.73
CA ASN A 81 21.42 -11.60 -0.30
C ASN A 81 21.51 -11.00 -1.71
N GLN A 82 22.17 -9.84 -1.86
CA GLN A 82 22.36 -9.15 -3.14
C GLN A 82 21.04 -8.79 -3.85
N LEU A 83 19.99 -8.54 -3.07
CA LEU A 83 18.65 -8.23 -3.57
C LEU A 83 18.41 -6.72 -3.75
N VAL A 84 19.28 -5.89 -3.16
CA VAL A 84 19.28 -4.43 -3.29
C VAL A 84 20.71 -3.94 -3.46
N ASP A 85 20.86 -2.83 -4.19
CA ASP A 85 22.14 -2.14 -4.38
C ASP A 85 22.23 -0.89 -3.46
N GLU A 86 23.45 -0.41 -3.21
CA GLU A 86 23.71 0.77 -2.38
C GLU A 86 22.96 2.01 -2.86
N THR A 87 22.77 2.14 -4.17
CA THR A 87 22.04 3.25 -4.79
C THR A 87 20.55 3.20 -4.42
N MET A 88 19.93 2.03 -4.58
CA MET A 88 18.54 1.76 -4.23
C MET A 88 18.26 1.98 -2.75
N GLU A 89 19.20 1.58 -1.88
CA GLU A 89 19.12 1.87 -0.46
C GLU A 89 19.14 3.36 -0.14
N LYS A 90 20.12 4.08 -0.71
CA LYS A 90 20.29 5.51 -0.44
C LYS A 90 19.03 6.28 -0.83
N ASP A 91 18.44 5.93 -1.97
CA ASP A 91 17.20 6.55 -2.43
C ASP A 91 16.01 6.17 -1.55
N CYS A 92 15.88 4.90 -1.17
CA CYS A 92 14.80 4.48 -0.28
C CYS A 92 14.91 5.13 1.12
N LYS A 93 16.12 5.22 1.69
CA LYS A 93 16.39 5.78 3.03
C LYS A 93 16.05 7.27 3.16
N ARG A 94 16.08 8.04 2.06
CA ARG A 94 15.84 9.50 2.11
C ARG A 94 14.43 9.89 2.57
N GLY A 95 13.47 8.97 2.54
CA GLY A 95 12.05 9.25 2.83
C GLY A 95 11.50 8.59 4.09
N MET A 96 12.33 8.21 5.08
CA MET A 96 11.90 7.37 6.23
C MET A 96 11.23 6.04 5.83
N ASN A 97 11.37 5.64 4.57
CA ASN A 97 10.85 4.39 4.04
C ASN A 97 11.54 3.17 4.66
N THR A 98 10.94 2.02 4.42
CA THR A 98 11.54 0.71 4.66
C THR A 98 11.41 -0.18 3.42
N PHE A 99 11.91 -1.41 3.49
CA PHE A 99 11.76 -2.38 2.42
C PHE A 99 10.71 -3.41 2.79
N ALA A 100 9.94 -3.84 1.79
CA ALA A 100 9.09 -5.00 1.86
C ALA A 100 9.47 -5.96 0.73
N PHE A 101 9.17 -7.24 0.92
CA PHE A 101 9.35 -8.23 -0.13
C PHE A 101 8.18 -9.21 -0.21
N VAL A 102 7.97 -9.75 -1.41
CA VAL A 102 7.05 -10.86 -1.70
C VAL A 102 7.86 -11.98 -2.35
N GLY A 103 7.62 -13.21 -1.92
CA GLY A 103 8.36 -14.36 -2.43
C GLY A 103 9.61 -14.69 -1.60
N ASP A 104 10.29 -15.75 -2.02
CA ASP A 104 11.40 -16.39 -1.31
C ASP A 104 12.72 -15.65 -1.54
N LEU A 105 13.40 -15.25 -0.46
CA LEU A 105 14.64 -14.48 -0.50
C LEU A 105 15.79 -15.22 -1.19
N ASP A 106 15.79 -16.55 -1.17
CA ASP A 106 16.86 -17.37 -1.75
C ASP A 106 16.69 -17.62 -3.26
N LYS A 107 15.58 -17.14 -3.84
CA LYS A 107 15.27 -17.33 -5.27
C LYS A 107 15.33 -16.00 -6.00
N SER A 108 14.17 -15.37 -6.17
CA SER A 108 14.01 -14.10 -6.86
C SER A 108 12.77 -13.43 -6.28
N PRO A 109 12.88 -12.87 -5.07
CA PRO A 109 11.78 -12.17 -4.45
C PRO A 109 11.54 -10.85 -5.18
N GLU A 110 10.31 -10.36 -5.11
CA GLU A 110 9.98 -8.99 -5.48
C GLU A 110 10.22 -8.09 -4.28
N VAL A 111 11.21 -7.19 -4.38
CA VAL A 111 11.57 -6.24 -3.32
C VAL A 111 11.07 -4.84 -3.68
N SER A 112 10.38 -4.20 -2.74
CA SER A 112 9.80 -2.87 -2.91
C SER A 112 10.22 -1.93 -1.78
N CYS A 113 10.55 -0.69 -2.12
CA CYS A 113 10.66 0.38 -1.13
C CYS A 113 9.26 0.85 -0.75
N VAL A 114 8.89 0.73 0.53
CA VAL A 114 7.55 1.02 1.05
C VAL A 114 7.62 2.12 2.11
N TYR A 115 6.60 2.97 2.11
CA TYR A 115 6.49 4.09 3.05
C TYR A 115 5.66 3.71 4.29
N HIS A 116 6.02 4.26 5.45
CA HIS A 116 5.27 4.05 6.69
C HIS A 116 4.15 5.09 6.85
N SER A 117 2.90 4.64 6.98
CA SER A 117 1.72 5.51 6.92
C SER A 117 1.53 6.46 8.10
N GLU A 118 2.12 6.22 9.27
CA GLU A 118 2.04 7.14 10.43
C GLU A 118 2.57 8.55 10.08
N GLU A 119 3.42 8.67 9.08
CA GLU A 119 3.92 9.95 8.60
C GLU A 119 2.97 10.59 7.55
N ALA A 120 2.17 9.79 6.84
CA ALA A 120 1.02 10.28 6.08
C ALA A 120 -0.11 10.76 7.01
N GLU A 121 -0.34 10.11 8.16
CA GLU A 121 -1.26 10.58 9.19
C GLU A 121 -0.93 12.00 9.67
N ASN A 122 0.37 12.32 9.78
CA ASN A 122 0.82 13.68 10.06
C ASN A 122 0.48 14.69 8.94
N GLN A 123 0.18 14.26 7.71
CA GLN A 123 -0.32 15.14 6.65
C GLN A 123 -1.82 15.41 6.80
N PHE A 124 -2.61 14.45 7.26
CA PHE A 124 -4.04 14.67 7.55
C PHE A 124 -4.24 15.60 8.77
N MET A 125 -3.30 15.59 9.72
CA MET A 125 -3.28 16.51 10.86
C MET A 125 -2.75 17.92 10.52
N LYS A 126 -2.13 18.09 9.34
CA LYS A 126 -1.70 19.42 8.87
C LYS A 126 -2.91 20.18 8.34
N ASP A 127 -2.83 21.51 8.41
CA ASP A 127 -3.80 22.41 7.78
C ASP A 127 -4.04 21.92 6.33
N PRO A 128 -5.28 21.54 5.97
CA PRO A 128 -5.62 20.99 4.65
C PRO A 128 -5.14 21.90 3.51
N ARG A 129 -5.11 23.24 3.73
CA ARG A 129 -4.62 24.23 2.75
C ARG A 129 -3.12 24.13 2.48
N LYS A 130 -2.37 23.43 3.33
CA LYS A 130 -0.93 23.20 3.25
C LYS A 130 -0.60 21.72 3.02
N ALA A 131 -1.60 20.84 2.97
CA ALA A 131 -1.41 19.44 2.66
C ALA A 131 -1.02 19.29 1.19
N VAL A 132 0.00 18.47 0.92
CA VAL A 132 0.46 18.19 -0.46
C VAL A 132 -0.62 17.47 -1.28
N LEU A 133 -1.55 16.78 -0.60
CA LEU A 133 -2.65 16.04 -1.21
C LEU A 133 -3.92 16.91 -1.44
N GLY A 134 -3.88 18.21 -1.11
CA GLY A 134 -5.00 19.14 -1.24
C GLY A 134 -5.95 19.15 -0.04
N ASP A 135 -6.81 20.17 0.03
CA ASP A 135 -7.76 20.40 1.12
C ASP A 135 -9.12 19.73 0.91
N GLY A 136 -9.32 19.05 -0.21
CA GLY A 136 -10.59 18.42 -0.58
C GLY A 136 -11.70 19.41 -0.96
N GLU A 137 -11.43 20.71 -0.99
CA GLU A 137 -12.40 21.72 -1.43
C GLU A 137 -12.40 21.78 -2.97
N GLN A 138 -13.53 21.42 -3.56
CA GLN A 138 -13.76 21.67 -4.98
C GLN A 138 -14.39 23.06 -5.15
N PRO A 139 -13.80 23.96 -5.97
CA PRO A 139 -14.46 25.23 -6.26
C PRO A 139 -15.82 24.94 -6.89
N ARG A 140 -16.88 25.37 -6.21
CA ARG A 140 -18.26 25.22 -6.73
C ARG A 140 -18.31 25.90 -8.11
N PRO A 141 -18.72 25.21 -9.19
CA PRO A 141 -18.89 25.86 -10.46
C PRO A 141 -19.92 26.98 -10.28
N ASN A 142 -19.57 28.20 -10.69
CA ASN A 142 -20.46 29.35 -10.64
C ASN A 142 -21.76 29.01 -11.39
N LEU A 143 -22.85 28.75 -10.65
CA LEU A 143 -24.20 28.57 -11.21
C LEU A 143 -24.73 29.85 -11.89
N ALA A 144 -23.99 30.96 -11.85
CA ALA A 144 -24.41 32.25 -12.35
C ALA A 144 -24.23 32.46 -13.87
N ASN A 145 -23.67 31.50 -14.63
CA ASN A 145 -23.43 31.71 -16.06
C ASN A 145 -23.76 30.52 -16.98
N LYS A 146 -24.83 29.78 -16.66
CA LYS A 146 -25.56 29.00 -17.67
C LYS A 146 -26.80 29.80 -18.12
N SER A 147 -26.54 30.86 -18.89
CA SER A 147 -27.57 31.37 -19.82
C SER A 147 -27.68 30.33 -20.93
N PHE A 148 -28.75 29.53 -20.91
CA PHE A 148 -29.15 28.74 -22.05
C PHE A 148 -29.45 29.70 -23.21
N ARG A 149 -28.61 29.67 -24.24
CA ARG A 149 -28.93 30.19 -25.56
C ARG A 149 -28.47 29.20 -26.60
#